data_AF-A0A966CJ18-F1
#
_entry.id   AF-A0A966CJ18-F1
#
_cell.length_a   1.000
_cell.length_b   1.000
_cell.length_c   1.000
_cell.angle_alpha   90.00
_cell.angle_beta   90.00
_cell.angle_gamma   90.00
#
_symmetry.space_group_name_H-M   'P 1'
#
loop_
_entity.id
_entity.type
_entity.pdbx_description
1 polymer ?
#
loop_
_entity_poly.entity_id
_entity_poly.type
_entity_poly.pdbx_seq_one_letter_code
_entity_poly.pdbx_strand_id
1 'polypeptide(L)'
;LGFYKTKVKFNRIFFWIILFFTILIPLSIDAGSSLNRVGNLLFTQNPGIHLRLQEYLIEHGSTLIHNIYTQGIVDISNRYISQISPEFFLIWGDKNWRFGYQYLGLITLVEYVFIFIGVYYLFREHQFHRFLLLSLLLISPIPNALTWQDASLIRVYFMIFPLLFITSYGLINFLCDIKNYRIRLLTVFGLISMYGFFLLYHWDVYLFHYPKRIEVIRAWQCGYKELGQYVKNNYNKFDKFVITDRHGQPYIYLLYYLQYDSAKYQKQAAMTIPDSYGFGQVKGFD
;
A
#
# COMPACT_ATOMS: atom_id res chain seq x y z
N LEU A 1 6.35 37.49 -9.63
CA LEU A 1 6.14 36.96 -8.26
C LEU A 1 7.50 36.70 -7.62
N GLY A 2 8.05 37.70 -6.95
CA GLY A 2 9.35 37.60 -6.28
C GLY A 2 9.22 36.81 -4.99
N PHE A 3 9.72 35.58 -4.96
CA PHE A 3 9.90 34.84 -3.72
C PHE A 3 11.01 35.49 -2.91
N TYR A 4 10.63 36.22 -1.85
CA TYR A 4 11.56 36.66 -0.82
C TYR A 4 12.30 35.44 -0.25
N LYS A 5 13.60 35.33 -0.56
CA LYS A 5 14.52 34.42 0.14
C LYS A 5 14.81 34.98 1.53
N THR A 6 13.85 34.88 2.44
CA THR A 6 14.16 34.95 3.87
C THR A 6 15.03 33.74 4.19
N LYS A 7 16.33 33.95 4.39
CA LYS A 7 17.25 32.94 4.93
C LYS A 7 16.81 32.65 6.37
N VAL A 8 15.88 31.73 6.55
CA VAL A 8 15.60 31.15 7.86
C VAL A 8 16.89 30.44 8.29
N LYS A 9 17.53 30.90 9.36
CA LYS A 9 18.67 30.20 9.97
C LYS A 9 18.16 28.86 10.49
N PHE A 10 18.37 27.81 9.71
CA PHE A 10 17.98 26.46 10.07
C PHE A 10 18.88 25.96 11.21
N ASN A 11 18.37 26.01 12.44
CA ASN A 11 19.07 25.46 13.60
C ASN A 11 19.01 23.93 13.53
N ARG A 12 20.11 23.31 13.08
CA ARG A 12 20.22 21.86 12.92
C ARG A 12 19.90 21.11 14.21
N ILE A 13 20.29 21.65 15.37
CA ILE A 13 20.05 21.04 16.67
C ILE A 13 18.54 21.00 16.97
N PHE A 14 17.85 22.13 16.76
CA PHE A 14 16.41 22.21 16.95
C PHE A 14 15.63 21.26 16.01
N PHE A 15 16.08 21.13 14.76
CA PHE A 15 15.52 20.15 13.82
C PHE A 15 15.68 18.70 14.31
N TRP A 16 16.88 18.32 14.75
CA TRP A 16 17.13 16.96 15.27
C TRP A 16 16.34 16.69 16.55
N ILE A 17 16.18 17.68 17.42
CA ILE A 17 15.35 17.57 18.63
C ILE A 17 13.89 17.33 18.25
N ILE A 18 13.34 18.14 17.34
CA ILE A 18 11.97 17.93 16.85
C ILE A 18 11.82 16.54 16.25
N LEU A 19 12.74 16.15 15.35
CA LEU A 19 12.70 14.85 14.70
C LEU A 19 12.72 13.70 15.73
N PHE A 20 13.62 13.78 16.70
CA PHE A 20 13.74 12.82 17.80
C PHE A 20 12.43 12.69 18.60
N PHE A 21 11.83 13.81 19.00
CA PHE A 21 10.55 13.79 19.73
C PHE A 21 9.39 13.29 18.86
N THR A 22 9.32 13.68 17.59
CA THR A 22 8.27 13.21 16.67
C THR A 22 8.32 11.70 16.44
N ILE A 23 9.50 11.08 16.51
CA ILE A 23 9.66 9.63 16.35
C ILE A 23 9.45 8.91 17.68
N LEU A 24 9.99 9.41 18.78
CA LEU A 24 9.96 8.69 20.06
C LEU A 24 8.65 8.81 20.82
N ILE A 25 7.94 9.93 20.72
CA ILE A 25 6.66 10.10 21.43
C ILE A 25 5.63 9.04 20.98
N PRO A 26 5.41 8.78 19.67
CA PRO A 26 4.51 7.72 19.24
C PRO A 26 4.97 6.32 19.69
N LEU A 27 6.27 6.05 19.64
CA LEU A 27 6.84 4.75 20.00
C LEU A 27 6.70 4.44 21.50
N SER A 28 6.90 5.45 22.36
CA SER A 28 6.78 5.27 23.81
C SER A 28 5.33 5.05 24.25
N ILE A 29 4.38 5.74 23.61
CA ILE A 29 2.95 5.54 23.84
C ILE A 29 2.53 4.11 23.45
N ASP A 30 3.00 3.61 22.31
CA ASP A 30 2.62 2.27 21.84
C ASP A 30 3.24 1.16 22.71
N ALA A 31 4.49 1.32 23.15
CA ALA A 31 5.17 0.38 24.05
C ALA A 31 4.54 0.30 25.46
N GLY A 32 3.88 1.36 25.92
CA GLY A 32 3.14 1.37 27.18
C GLY A 32 1.71 0.82 27.07
N SER A 33 1.22 0.55 25.85
CA SER A 33 -0.13 0.04 25.63
C SER A 33 -0.18 -1.48 25.71
N SER A 34 -1.24 -2.04 26.31
CA SER A 34 -1.43 -3.51 26.42
C SER A 34 -1.56 -4.23 25.08
N LEU A 35 -1.73 -3.49 23.98
CA LEU A 35 -1.86 -4.00 22.62
C LEU A 35 -0.51 -4.21 21.91
N ASN A 36 0.58 -3.58 22.36
CA ASN A 36 1.95 -3.69 21.82
C ASN A 36 2.00 -3.83 20.28
N ARG A 37 1.39 -2.88 19.56
CA ARG A 37 1.13 -3.00 18.13
C ARG A 37 2.44 -3.06 17.32
N VAL A 38 3.42 -2.23 17.67
CA VAL A 38 4.77 -2.27 17.07
C VAL A 38 5.46 -3.60 17.35
N GLY A 39 5.29 -4.17 18.54
CA GLY A 39 5.84 -5.49 18.89
C GLY A 39 5.29 -6.61 18.01
N ASN A 40 3.99 -6.60 17.74
CA ASN A 40 3.33 -7.58 16.87
C ASN A 40 3.72 -7.45 15.39
N LEU A 41 4.22 -6.29 14.97
CA LEU A 41 4.71 -6.07 13.60
C LEU A 41 6.15 -6.57 13.41
N LEU A 42 6.89 -6.85 14.49
CA LEU A 42 8.25 -7.34 14.38
C LEU A 42 8.26 -8.73 13.75
N PHE A 43 9.18 -8.95 12.81
CA PHE A 43 9.39 -10.24 12.15
C PHE A 43 9.68 -11.39 13.13
N THR A 44 10.19 -11.08 14.32
CA THR A 44 10.44 -12.05 15.40
C THR A 44 9.17 -12.67 15.97
N GLN A 45 8.02 -12.00 15.82
CA GLN A 45 6.71 -12.50 16.26
C GLN A 45 5.95 -13.19 15.12
N ASN A 46 6.50 -13.26 13.92
CA ASN A 46 5.82 -13.84 12.77
C ASN A 46 5.85 -15.38 12.82
N PRO A 47 4.70 -16.05 12.97
CA PRO A 47 4.66 -17.52 13.05
C PRO A 47 5.16 -18.21 11.78
N GLY A 48 4.98 -17.59 10.61
CA GLY A 48 5.46 -18.13 9.33
C GLY A 48 6.98 -18.21 9.25
N ILE A 49 7.70 -17.26 9.85
CA ILE A 49 9.17 -17.29 9.93
C ILE A 49 9.62 -18.41 10.88
N HIS A 50 8.94 -18.59 12.02
CA HIS A 50 9.25 -19.67 12.95
C HIS A 50 9.04 -21.06 12.34
N LEU A 51 7.95 -21.28 11.61
CA LEU A 51 7.68 -22.55 10.93
C LEU A 51 8.73 -22.87 9.86
N ARG A 52 9.08 -21.89 9.02
CA ARG A 52 10.14 -22.04 8.00
C ARG A 52 11.51 -22.28 8.63
N LEU A 53 11.80 -21.62 9.75
CA LEU A 53 13.03 -21.84 10.50
C LEU A 53 13.10 -23.28 11.05
N GLN A 54 12.00 -23.80 11.61
CA GLN A 54 11.93 -25.18 12.09
C GLN A 54 12.13 -26.17 10.95
N GLU A 55 11.50 -25.96 9.79
CA GLU A 55 11.69 -26.77 8.59
C GLU A 55 13.17 -26.87 8.20
N TYR A 56 13.87 -25.74 8.04
CA TYR A 56 15.30 -25.76 7.69
C TYR A 56 16.21 -26.38 8.75
N LEU A 57 15.88 -26.20 10.04
CA LEU A 57 16.63 -26.85 11.12
C LEU A 57 16.42 -28.36 11.13
N ILE A 58 15.26 -28.86 10.72
CA ILE A 58 15.00 -30.29 10.58
C ILE A 58 15.77 -30.86 9.37
N GLU A 59 15.81 -30.13 8.25
CA GLU A 59 16.46 -30.59 7.01
C GLU A 59 17.99 -30.63 7.10
N HIS A 60 18.62 -29.60 7.67
CA HIS A 60 20.08 -29.42 7.61
C HIS A 60 20.74 -29.14 8.98
N GLY A 61 19.98 -28.84 10.04
CA GLY A 61 20.49 -28.68 11.41
C GLY A 61 21.41 -27.47 11.67
N SER A 62 21.73 -26.66 10.65
CA SER A 62 22.68 -25.55 10.79
C SER A 62 22.05 -24.29 11.39
N THR A 63 22.25 -24.09 12.69
CA THR A 63 21.78 -22.90 13.43
C THR A 63 22.54 -21.62 13.11
N LEU A 64 23.76 -21.74 12.56
CA LEU A 64 24.56 -20.58 12.14
C LEU A 64 23.94 -19.89 10.92
N ILE A 65 23.48 -20.69 9.96
CA ILE A 65 22.85 -20.22 8.72
C ILE A 65 21.36 -19.95 8.95
N HIS A 66 20.68 -20.84 9.67
CA HIS A 66 19.25 -20.74 9.94
C HIS A 66 19.02 -20.29 11.38
N ASN A 67 18.76 -18.99 11.53
CA ASN A 67 18.30 -18.39 12.77
C ASN A 67 17.21 -17.34 12.46
N ILE A 68 16.57 -16.83 13.51
CA ILE A 68 15.45 -15.88 13.36
C ILE A 68 15.85 -14.60 12.61
N TYR A 69 17.10 -14.15 12.75
CA TYR A 69 17.58 -12.93 12.09
C TYR A 69 17.88 -13.16 10.63
N THR A 70 18.55 -14.27 10.27
CA THR A 70 18.82 -14.58 8.86
C THR A 70 17.53 -14.81 8.09
N GLN A 71 16.59 -15.57 8.66
CA GLN A 71 15.29 -15.79 8.05
C GLN A 71 14.46 -14.50 7.97
N GLY A 72 14.49 -13.68 9.02
CA GLY A 72 13.84 -12.37 9.02
C GLY A 72 14.38 -11.43 7.95
N ILE A 73 15.71 -11.34 7.80
CA ILE A 73 16.35 -10.51 6.76
C ILE A 73 15.95 -10.98 5.36
N VAL A 74 16.00 -12.29 5.09
CA VAL A 74 15.60 -12.84 3.79
C VAL A 74 14.14 -12.49 3.50
N ASP A 75 13.27 -12.70 4.48
CA ASP A 75 11.83 -12.48 4.33
C ASP A 75 11.48 -10.99 4.13
N ILE A 76 12.05 -10.09 4.92
CA ILE A 76 11.90 -8.63 4.75
C ILE A 76 12.46 -8.18 3.39
N SER A 77 13.62 -8.70 2.97
CA SER A 77 14.23 -8.35 1.69
C SER A 77 13.37 -8.81 0.52
N ASN A 78 12.80 -10.01 0.59
CA ASN A 78 11.88 -10.52 -0.43
C ASN A 78 10.62 -9.65 -0.53
N ARG A 79 10.01 -9.27 0.61
CA ARG A 79 8.87 -8.34 0.62
C ARG A 79 9.25 -6.99 0.04
N TYR A 80 10.42 -6.45 0.40
CA TYR A 80 10.90 -5.18 -0.13
C TYR A 80 11.05 -5.22 -1.65
N ILE A 81 11.79 -6.22 -2.18
CA ILE A 81 12.05 -6.37 -3.62
C ILE A 81 10.74 -6.59 -4.38
N SER A 82 9.80 -7.36 -3.82
CA SER A 82 8.50 -7.61 -4.45
C SER A 82 7.69 -6.33 -4.70
N GLN A 83 7.95 -5.25 -3.95
CA GLN A 83 7.22 -3.98 -4.08
C GLN A 83 7.86 -3.02 -5.09
N ILE A 84 9.05 -3.35 -5.59
CA ILE A 84 9.74 -2.58 -6.63
C ILE A 84 9.97 -3.41 -7.90
N SER A 85 9.36 -4.60 -7.96
CA SER A 85 9.54 -5.53 -9.08
C SER A 85 8.67 -5.14 -10.28
N PRO A 86 9.04 -5.59 -11.49
CA PRO A 86 8.20 -5.41 -12.68
C PRO A 86 6.80 -6.02 -12.50
N GLU A 87 6.68 -7.15 -11.80
CA GLU A 87 5.41 -7.81 -11.53
C GLU A 87 4.46 -6.91 -10.75
N PHE A 88 4.98 -6.18 -9.75
CA PHE A 88 4.20 -5.23 -8.97
C PHE A 88 3.79 -4.00 -9.80
N PHE A 89 4.73 -3.40 -10.55
CA PHE A 89 4.42 -2.19 -11.31
C PHE A 89 3.55 -2.42 -12.54
N LEU A 90 3.77 -3.51 -13.28
CA LEU A 90 3.20 -3.69 -14.63
C LEU A 90 2.09 -4.73 -14.71
N ILE A 91 2.08 -5.75 -13.84
CA ILE A 91 1.24 -6.95 -14.05
C ILE A 91 0.12 -7.04 -13.01
N TRP A 92 0.45 -6.99 -11.72
CA TRP A 92 -0.46 -7.35 -10.64
C TRP A 92 -0.85 -6.18 -9.74
N GLY A 93 0.08 -5.26 -9.47
CA GLY A 93 -0.10 -4.29 -8.38
C GLY A 93 -0.18 -4.97 -7.02
N ASP A 94 -1.23 -4.66 -6.26
CA ASP A 94 -1.50 -5.28 -4.96
C ASP A 94 -2.06 -6.70 -5.10
N LYS A 95 -1.59 -7.65 -4.28
CA LYS A 95 -2.20 -8.99 -4.22
C LYS A 95 -3.60 -8.97 -3.62
N ASN A 96 -3.93 -7.93 -2.85
CA ASN A 96 -5.27 -7.71 -2.36
C ASN A 96 -6.18 -7.31 -3.52
N TRP A 97 -7.15 -8.16 -3.85
CA TRP A 97 -8.11 -7.94 -4.93
C TRP A 97 -8.93 -6.64 -4.81
N ARG A 98 -8.95 -5.99 -3.65
CA ARG A 98 -9.54 -4.66 -3.46
C ARG A 98 -8.71 -3.54 -4.10
N PHE A 99 -7.39 -3.71 -4.18
CA PHE A 99 -6.45 -2.67 -4.60
C PHE A 99 -5.61 -3.06 -5.83
N GLY A 100 -5.63 -4.33 -6.23
CA GLY A 100 -4.96 -4.81 -7.42
C GLY A 100 -5.74 -5.93 -8.11
N TYR A 101 -5.38 -6.17 -9.38
CA TYR A 101 -5.97 -7.22 -10.20
C TYR A 101 -5.01 -7.57 -11.33
N GLN A 102 -5.10 -8.81 -11.83
CA GLN A 102 -4.27 -9.25 -12.94
C GLN A 102 -4.52 -8.36 -14.17
N TYR A 103 -3.43 -7.95 -14.83
CA TYR A 103 -3.45 -7.05 -15.98
C TYR A 103 -3.87 -5.61 -15.67
N LEU A 104 -3.91 -5.23 -14.39
CA LEU A 104 -4.14 -3.87 -13.93
C LEU A 104 -2.86 -3.37 -13.25
N GLY A 105 -1.82 -3.15 -14.06
CA GLY A 105 -0.58 -2.56 -13.61
C GLY A 105 -0.78 -1.18 -12.99
N LEU A 106 0.09 -0.80 -12.06
CA LEU A 106 0.08 0.50 -11.38
C LEU A 106 0.53 1.63 -12.29
N ILE A 107 1.44 1.32 -13.21
CA ILE A 107 1.94 2.23 -14.24
C ILE A 107 2.01 1.50 -15.58
N THR A 108 1.99 2.27 -16.66
CA THR A 108 2.12 1.75 -18.01
C THR A 108 3.56 1.32 -18.32
N LEU A 109 3.73 0.47 -19.33
CA LEU A 109 5.06 0.10 -19.84
C LEU A 109 5.87 1.33 -20.28
N VAL A 110 5.20 2.35 -20.82
CA VAL A 110 5.83 3.62 -21.23
C VAL A 110 6.46 4.30 -20.02
N GLU A 111 5.69 4.50 -18.96
CA GLU A 111 6.16 5.11 -17.72
C GLU A 111 7.29 4.29 -17.10
N TYR A 112 7.16 2.96 -17.08
CA TYR A 112 8.20 2.06 -16.57
C TYR A 112 9.54 2.26 -17.26
N VAL A 113 9.56 2.34 -18.60
CA VAL A 113 10.78 2.63 -19.36
C VAL A 113 11.33 4.03 -19.04
N PHE A 114 10.46 5.04 -18.97
CA PHE A 114 10.86 6.41 -18.71
C PHE A 114 11.32 6.67 -17.27
N ILE A 115 10.98 5.80 -16.31
CA ILE A 115 11.58 5.84 -14.96
C ILE A 115 13.09 5.61 -15.06
N PHE A 116 13.54 4.56 -15.75
CA PHE A 116 14.98 4.28 -15.89
C PHE A 116 15.71 5.37 -16.69
N ILE A 117 15.10 5.86 -17.76
CA ILE A 117 15.61 7.00 -18.52
C ILE A 117 15.72 8.23 -17.62
N GLY A 118 14.71 8.51 -16.80
CA GLY A 118 14.70 9.60 -15.83
C GLY A 118 15.82 9.50 -14.81
N VAL A 119 16.05 8.30 -14.25
CA VAL A 119 17.19 8.05 -13.36
C VAL A 119 18.51 8.35 -14.06
N TYR A 120 18.69 7.89 -15.30
CA TYR A 120 19.88 8.19 -16.11
C TYR A 120 20.11 9.70 -16.23
N TYR A 121 19.10 10.49 -16.62
CA TYR A 121 19.25 11.94 -16.75
C TYR A 121 19.50 12.65 -15.42
N LEU A 122 18.89 12.18 -14.32
CA LEU A 122 19.13 12.76 -12.99
C LEU A 122 20.61 12.72 -12.59
N PHE A 123 21.29 11.63 -12.93
CA PHE A 123 22.72 11.48 -12.68
C PHE A 123 23.58 12.18 -13.72
N ARG A 124 23.24 12.09 -15.01
CA ARG A 124 23.97 12.74 -16.10
C ARG A 124 24.04 14.25 -15.93
N GLU A 125 22.92 14.88 -15.60
CA GLU A 125 22.81 16.33 -15.44
C GLU A 125 23.12 16.79 -14.01
N HIS A 126 23.63 15.90 -13.15
CA HIS A 126 23.97 16.17 -11.75
C HIS A 126 22.89 16.93 -10.98
N GLN A 127 21.61 16.57 -11.18
CA GLN A 127 20.48 17.26 -10.55
C GLN A 127 20.62 17.28 -9.04
N PHE A 128 20.39 18.44 -8.42
CA PHE A 128 20.57 18.64 -6.98
C PHE A 128 19.71 17.69 -6.13
N HIS A 129 18.48 17.45 -6.58
CA HIS A 129 17.49 16.64 -5.85
C HIS A 129 17.55 15.14 -6.17
N ARG A 130 18.53 14.66 -6.96
CA ARG A 130 18.59 13.25 -7.43
C ARG A 130 18.57 12.24 -6.27
N PHE A 131 19.37 12.50 -5.24
CA PHE A 131 19.43 11.62 -4.07
C PHE A 131 18.15 11.68 -3.25
N LEU A 132 17.52 12.85 -3.14
CA LEU A 132 16.23 12.99 -2.45
C LEU A 132 15.16 12.15 -3.15
N LEU A 133 14.98 12.28 -4.46
CA LEU A 133 13.98 11.53 -5.22
C LEU A 133 14.21 10.02 -5.13
N LEU A 134 15.45 9.56 -5.28
CA LEU A 134 15.79 8.14 -5.14
C LEU A 134 15.61 7.63 -3.72
N SER A 135 15.93 8.44 -2.71
CA SER A 135 15.73 8.05 -1.31
C SER A 135 14.24 7.92 -1.00
N LEU A 136 13.40 8.86 -1.47
CA LEU A 136 11.94 8.76 -1.30
C LEU A 136 11.40 7.50 -1.98
N LEU A 137 11.88 7.16 -3.17
CA LEU A 137 11.48 5.96 -3.89
C LEU A 137 11.89 4.67 -3.14
N LEU A 138 13.14 4.60 -2.67
CA LEU A 138 13.70 3.41 -2.02
C LEU A 138 13.28 3.28 -0.54
N ILE A 139 12.92 4.36 0.14
CA ILE A 139 12.45 4.32 1.53
C ILE A 139 10.96 3.94 1.59
N SER A 140 10.17 4.33 0.58
CA SER A 140 8.72 4.12 0.60
C SER A 140 8.24 2.66 0.81
N PRO A 141 8.91 1.60 0.34
CA PRO A 141 8.48 0.21 0.60
C PRO A 141 8.94 -0.33 1.96
N ILE A 142 9.85 0.36 2.68
CA ILE A 142 10.37 -0.10 3.97
C ILE A 142 9.24 -0.31 4.99
N PRO A 143 8.30 0.64 5.21
CA PRO A 143 7.24 0.45 6.20
C PRO A 143 6.40 -0.80 5.94
N ASN A 144 6.10 -1.13 4.69
CA ASN A 144 5.34 -2.33 4.37
C ASN A 144 6.18 -3.61 4.48
N ALA A 145 7.45 -3.57 4.04
CA ALA A 145 8.37 -4.70 4.10
C ALA A 145 8.68 -5.15 5.54
N LEU A 146 8.61 -4.22 6.50
CA LEU A 146 8.73 -4.51 7.93
C LEU A 146 7.47 -5.16 8.52
N THR A 147 6.37 -5.23 7.78
CA THR A 147 5.17 -5.94 8.22
C THR A 147 5.19 -7.39 7.76
N TRP A 148 4.33 -8.21 8.38
CA TRP A 148 3.99 -9.56 7.97
C TRP A 148 3.07 -9.70 6.74
N GLN A 149 2.55 -8.61 6.17
CA GLN A 149 1.67 -8.69 4.99
C GLN A 149 2.49 -8.66 3.69
N ASP A 150 1.85 -9.06 2.59
CA ASP A 150 2.41 -8.99 1.25
C ASP A 150 2.58 -7.54 0.76
N ALA A 151 3.16 -7.39 -0.44
CA ALA A 151 3.23 -6.12 -1.15
C ALA A 151 1.85 -5.44 -1.21
N SER A 152 1.78 -4.19 -0.72
CA SER A 152 0.54 -3.45 -0.63
C SER A 152 0.66 -2.06 -1.26
N LEU A 153 -0.21 -1.77 -2.22
CA LEU A 153 -0.28 -0.51 -2.95
C LEU A 153 -0.51 0.66 -2.00
N ILE A 154 -1.46 0.53 -1.07
CA ILE A 154 -1.84 1.62 -0.16
C ILE A 154 -0.70 2.01 0.80
N ARG A 155 0.22 1.08 1.09
CA ARG A 155 1.35 1.32 2.00
C ARG A 155 2.58 1.87 1.28
N VAL A 156 2.69 1.65 -0.03
CA VAL A 156 3.76 2.22 -0.87
C VAL A 156 3.28 3.38 -1.73
N TYR A 157 2.05 3.87 -1.50
CA TYR A 157 1.44 4.93 -2.30
C TYR A 157 2.33 6.16 -2.43
N PHE A 158 3.16 6.45 -1.42
CA PHE A 158 4.10 7.57 -1.44
C PHE A 158 5.15 7.48 -2.57
N MET A 159 5.44 6.29 -3.12
CA MET A 159 6.29 6.12 -4.31
C MET A 159 5.78 6.88 -5.53
N ILE A 160 4.47 7.14 -5.63
CA ILE A 160 3.89 7.81 -6.80
C ILE A 160 4.55 9.17 -7.06
N PHE A 161 4.90 9.88 -5.98
CA PHE A 161 5.53 11.20 -6.08
C PHE A 161 6.89 11.12 -6.79
N PRO A 162 7.92 10.42 -6.26
CA PRO A 162 9.20 10.35 -6.95
C PRO A 162 9.08 9.69 -8.34
N LEU A 163 8.21 8.69 -8.53
CA LEU A 163 8.00 8.06 -9.83
C LEU A 163 7.54 9.05 -10.90
N LEU A 164 6.51 9.86 -10.61
CA LEU A 164 6.00 10.86 -11.56
C LEU A 164 7.07 11.89 -11.93
N PHE A 165 7.83 12.38 -10.95
CA PHE A 165 8.92 13.34 -11.19
C PHE A 165 10.03 12.75 -12.06
N ILE A 166 10.51 11.55 -11.71
CA ILE A 166 11.57 10.87 -12.44
C ILE A 166 11.12 10.60 -13.89
N THR A 167 9.92 10.05 -14.06
CA THR A 167 9.35 9.72 -15.38
C THR A 167 9.22 10.96 -16.26
N SER A 168 8.62 12.03 -15.73
CA SER A 168 8.41 13.28 -16.47
C SER A 168 9.74 13.93 -16.86
N TYR A 169 10.71 13.93 -15.94
CA TYR A 169 12.05 14.43 -16.19
C TYR A 169 12.77 13.62 -17.28
N GLY A 170 12.68 12.29 -17.23
CA GLY A 170 13.24 11.41 -18.26
C GLY A 170 12.65 11.67 -19.63
N LEU A 171 11.32 11.78 -19.72
CA LEU A 171 10.61 12.05 -20.97
C LEU A 171 11.03 13.38 -21.60
N ILE A 172 11.06 14.46 -20.82
CA ILE A 172 11.41 15.80 -21.34
C ILE A 172 12.84 15.81 -21.86
N ASN A 173 13.81 15.31 -21.10
CA ASN A 173 15.20 15.35 -21.52
C ASN A 173 15.47 14.42 -22.72
N PHE A 174 14.83 13.25 -22.76
CA PHE A 174 14.87 12.37 -23.93
C PHE A 174 14.40 13.09 -25.20
N LEU A 175 13.31 13.83 -25.14
CA LEU A 175 12.80 14.60 -26.28
C LEU A 175 13.71 15.79 -26.64
N CYS A 176 14.37 16.41 -25.67
CA CYS A 176 15.34 17.51 -25.89
C CYS A 176 16.63 17.04 -26.57
N ASP A 177 17.03 15.79 -26.39
CA ASP A 177 18.19 15.21 -27.07
C ASP A 177 17.92 14.96 -28.56
N ILE A 178 16.65 14.80 -28.96
CA ILE A 178 16.24 14.68 -30.37
C ILE A 178 16.26 16.06 -31.04
N LYS A 179 17.34 16.37 -31.76
CA LYS A 179 17.55 17.68 -32.41
C LYS A 179 16.67 17.90 -33.65
N ASN A 180 16.37 16.84 -34.40
CA ASN A 180 15.54 16.95 -35.60
C ASN A 180 14.06 17.10 -35.24
N TYR A 181 13.46 18.23 -35.62
CA TYR A 181 12.06 18.55 -35.32
C TYR A 181 11.06 17.50 -35.82
N ARG A 182 11.24 16.98 -37.05
CA ARG A 182 10.31 15.98 -37.63
C ARG A 182 10.38 14.66 -36.87
N ILE A 183 11.59 14.22 -36.53
CA ILE A 183 11.80 13.00 -35.74
C ILE A 183 11.19 13.19 -34.36
N ARG A 184 11.46 14.32 -33.69
CA ARG A 184 10.89 14.62 -32.37
C ARG A 184 9.37 14.61 -32.39
N LEU A 185 8.74 15.21 -33.40
CA LEU A 185 7.29 15.22 -33.53
C LEU A 185 6.72 13.80 -33.73
N LEU A 186 7.35 12.99 -34.59
CA LEU A 186 6.98 11.58 -34.77
C LEU A 186 7.15 10.77 -33.48
N THR A 187 8.23 10.99 -32.74
CA THR A 187 8.46 10.35 -31.44
C THR A 187 7.38 10.75 -30.43
N VAL A 188 7.05 12.03 -30.31
CA VAL A 188 5.97 12.52 -29.43
C VAL A 188 4.65 11.87 -29.81
N PHE A 189 4.30 11.86 -31.10
CA PHE A 189 3.07 11.24 -31.58
C PHE A 189 3.03 9.74 -31.27
N GLY A 190 4.14 9.02 -31.49
CA GLY A 190 4.26 7.60 -31.16
C GLY A 190 4.12 7.33 -29.66
N LEU A 191 4.76 8.13 -28.81
CA LEU A 191 4.67 8.01 -27.35
C LEU A 191 3.26 8.30 -26.83
N ILE A 192 2.60 9.35 -27.34
CA ILE A 192 1.22 9.66 -26.98
C ILE A 192 0.28 8.53 -27.42
N SER A 193 0.45 8.01 -28.63
CA SER A 193 -0.37 6.91 -29.14
C SER A 193 -0.17 5.63 -28.32
N MET A 194 1.07 5.29 -27.99
CA MET A 194 1.41 4.13 -27.17
C MET A 194 0.87 4.27 -25.74
N TYR A 195 1.08 5.42 -25.11
CA TYR A 195 0.54 5.70 -23.78
C TYR A 195 -0.99 5.68 -23.78
N GLY A 196 -1.63 6.29 -24.79
CA GLY A 196 -3.07 6.29 -24.97
C GLY A 196 -3.63 4.86 -25.12
N PHE A 197 -2.96 4.00 -25.87
CA PHE A 197 -3.34 2.58 -25.99
C PHE A 197 -3.34 1.87 -24.62
N PHE A 198 -2.25 1.97 -23.86
CA PHE A 198 -2.18 1.36 -22.53
C PHE A 198 -3.21 1.96 -21.58
N LEU A 199 -3.41 3.27 -21.61
CA LEU A 199 -4.38 3.96 -20.77
C LEU A 199 -5.81 3.49 -21.07
N LEU A 200 -6.18 3.40 -22.36
CA LEU A 200 -7.49 2.89 -22.76
C LEU A 200 -7.69 1.43 -22.33
N TYR A 201 -6.68 0.58 -22.50
CA TYR A 201 -6.72 -0.80 -22.02
C TYR A 201 -6.91 -0.89 -20.50
N HIS A 202 -6.15 -0.11 -19.72
CA HIS A 202 -6.27 -0.09 -18.26
C HIS A 202 -7.66 0.36 -17.82
N TRP A 203 -8.21 1.41 -18.44
CA TRP A 203 -9.56 1.90 -18.12
C TRP A 203 -10.65 0.90 -18.51
N ASP A 204 -10.50 0.20 -19.64
CA ASP A 204 -11.42 -0.84 -20.05
C ASP A 204 -11.46 -1.98 -19.01
N VAL A 205 -10.28 -2.49 -18.62
CA VAL A 205 -10.15 -3.50 -17.57
C VAL A 205 -10.73 -2.98 -16.25
N TYR A 206 -10.36 -1.78 -15.81
CA TYR A 206 -10.79 -1.21 -14.53
C TYR A 206 -12.30 -0.98 -14.45
N LEU A 207 -12.93 -0.46 -15.50
CA LEU A 207 -14.35 -0.08 -15.46
C LEU A 207 -15.28 -1.25 -15.81
N PHE A 208 -14.90 -2.08 -16.79
CA PHE A 208 -15.82 -3.06 -17.37
C PHE A 208 -15.54 -4.50 -16.95
N HIS A 209 -14.33 -4.82 -16.52
CA HIS A 209 -13.94 -6.20 -16.15
C HIS A 209 -13.70 -6.37 -14.66
N TYR A 210 -12.85 -5.54 -14.05
CA TYR A 210 -12.46 -5.57 -12.65
C TYR A 210 -13.65 -5.67 -11.67
N PRO A 211 -14.67 -4.79 -11.70
CA PRO A 211 -15.78 -4.83 -10.74
C PRO A 211 -16.70 -6.06 -10.91
N LYS A 212 -16.61 -6.78 -12.03
CA LYS A 212 -17.43 -7.97 -12.30
C LYS A 212 -16.77 -9.27 -11.81
N ARG A 213 -15.53 -9.21 -11.34
CA ARG A 213 -14.79 -10.40 -10.89
C ARG A 213 -15.20 -10.81 -9.49
N ILE A 214 -15.39 -12.12 -9.28
CA ILE A 214 -15.96 -12.62 -8.04
C ILE A 214 -15.03 -12.39 -6.83
N GLU A 215 -13.72 -12.46 -7.06
CA GLU A 215 -12.68 -12.18 -6.08
C GLU A 215 -12.74 -10.71 -5.64
N VAL A 216 -12.92 -9.80 -6.61
CA VAL A 216 -13.03 -8.36 -6.38
C VAL A 216 -14.32 -8.04 -5.63
N ILE A 217 -15.47 -8.56 -6.09
CA ILE A 217 -16.78 -8.39 -5.44
C ILE A 217 -16.72 -8.84 -3.96
N ARG A 218 -16.08 -9.99 -3.70
CA ARG A 218 -15.89 -10.51 -2.33
C ARG A 218 -14.93 -9.64 -1.52
N ALA A 219 -13.83 -9.19 -2.09
CA ALA A 219 -12.84 -8.34 -1.41
C ALA A 219 -13.39 -6.93 -1.08
N TRP A 220 -14.26 -6.39 -1.93
CA TRP A 220 -15.03 -5.18 -1.70
C TRP A 220 -16.26 -5.39 -0.82
N GLN A 221 -16.50 -6.64 -0.38
CA GLN A 221 -17.57 -6.98 0.55
C GLN A 221 -18.96 -6.53 0.05
N CYS A 222 -19.20 -6.68 -1.26
CA CYS A 222 -20.49 -6.37 -1.87
C CYS A 222 -21.60 -7.29 -1.34
N GLY A 223 -22.86 -6.86 -1.42
CA GLY A 223 -24.03 -7.60 -0.93
C GLY A 223 -24.60 -7.07 0.40
N TYR A 224 -23.83 -6.28 1.14
CA TYR A 224 -24.29 -5.73 2.41
C TYR A 224 -25.38 -4.66 2.27
N LYS A 225 -25.47 -4.00 1.11
CA LYS A 225 -26.56 -3.05 0.82
C LYS A 225 -27.89 -3.79 0.73
N GLU A 226 -27.92 -4.88 -0.02
CA GLU A 226 -29.07 -5.75 -0.22
C GLU A 226 -29.45 -6.42 1.10
N LEU A 227 -28.46 -6.90 1.87
CA LEU A 227 -28.68 -7.43 3.21
C LEU A 227 -29.31 -6.37 4.14
N GLY A 228 -28.74 -5.17 4.19
CA GLY A 228 -29.25 -4.07 5.01
C GLY A 228 -30.69 -3.71 4.63
N GLN A 229 -31.02 -3.68 3.34
CA GLN A 229 -32.38 -3.44 2.86
C GLN A 229 -33.34 -4.57 3.25
N TYR A 230 -32.90 -5.83 3.17
CA TYR A 230 -33.69 -6.98 3.60
C TYR A 230 -34.00 -6.93 5.10
N VAL A 231 -32.99 -6.65 5.93
CA VAL A 231 -33.16 -6.49 7.38
C VAL A 231 -34.10 -5.33 7.67
N LYS A 232 -33.93 -4.17 7.03
CA LYS A 232 -34.81 -3.01 7.18
C LYS A 232 -36.27 -3.33 6.88
N ASN A 233 -36.53 -4.05 5.79
CA ASN A 233 -37.90 -4.38 5.35
C ASN A 233 -38.57 -5.46 6.22
N ASN A 234 -37.80 -6.23 6.98
CA ASN A 234 -38.31 -7.34 7.78
C ASN A 234 -38.03 -7.19 9.27
N TYR A 235 -37.59 -6.01 9.72
CA TYR A 235 -37.08 -5.77 11.07
C TYR A 235 -38.04 -6.25 12.16
N ASN A 236 -39.33 -5.90 12.03
CA ASN A 236 -40.36 -6.23 13.01
C ASN A 236 -40.96 -7.64 12.87
N LYS A 237 -40.50 -8.44 11.90
CA LYS A 237 -41.04 -9.79 11.64
C LYS A 237 -40.27 -10.89 12.36
N PHE A 238 -39.07 -10.59 12.84
CA PHE A 238 -38.17 -11.57 13.43
C PHE A 238 -37.57 -10.99 14.70
N ASP A 239 -37.42 -11.83 15.72
CA ASP A 239 -36.79 -11.41 16.99
C ASP A 239 -35.27 -11.25 16.86
N LYS A 240 -34.65 -11.90 15.86
CA LYS A 240 -33.20 -11.91 15.69
C LYS A 240 -32.78 -12.14 14.24
N PHE A 241 -31.77 -11.37 13.80
CA PHE A 241 -31.03 -11.63 12.57
C PHE A 241 -29.64 -12.18 12.91
N VAL A 242 -29.31 -13.38 12.41
CA VAL A 242 -27.97 -13.97 12.53
C VAL A 242 -27.25 -13.82 11.20
N ILE A 243 -26.17 -13.05 11.20
CA ILE A 243 -25.44 -12.67 9.99
C ILE A 243 -24.02 -13.20 10.09
N THR A 244 -23.56 -13.87 9.03
CA THR A 244 -22.19 -14.41 8.98
C THR A 244 -21.15 -13.30 8.88
N ASP A 245 -20.01 -13.51 9.52
CA ASP A 245 -18.80 -12.68 9.46
C ASP A 245 -17.81 -13.15 8.38
N ARG A 246 -18.19 -14.12 7.56
CA ARG A 246 -17.33 -14.69 6.49
C ARG A 246 -16.82 -13.65 5.51
N HIS A 247 -17.59 -12.57 5.29
CA HIS A 247 -17.25 -11.48 4.38
C HIS A 247 -16.79 -10.22 5.13
N GLY A 248 -16.17 -10.38 6.30
CA GLY A 248 -15.71 -9.29 7.17
C GLY A 248 -16.71 -8.93 8.24
N GLN A 249 -16.60 -7.73 8.80
CA GLN A 249 -17.43 -7.28 9.92
C GLN A 249 -18.77 -6.69 9.42
N PRO A 250 -19.90 -7.43 9.47
CA PRO A 250 -21.16 -6.98 8.89
C PRO A 250 -21.78 -5.79 9.62
N TYR A 251 -21.50 -5.64 10.92
CA TYR A 251 -22.18 -4.67 11.78
C TYR A 251 -22.04 -3.23 11.24
N ILE A 252 -20.87 -2.84 10.74
CA ILE A 252 -20.65 -1.46 10.26
C ILE A 252 -21.53 -1.14 9.05
N TYR A 253 -21.74 -2.12 8.18
CA TYR A 253 -22.62 -1.97 7.03
C TYR A 253 -24.09 -1.91 7.47
N LEU A 254 -24.49 -2.72 8.45
CA LEU A 254 -25.85 -2.70 8.97
C LEU A 254 -26.16 -1.37 9.66
N LEU A 255 -25.25 -0.86 10.50
CA LEU A 255 -25.39 0.46 11.12
C LEU A 255 -25.62 1.55 10.06
N TYR A 256 -24.83 1.50 8.98
CA TYR A 256 -24.94 2.44 7.87
C TYR A 256 -26.26 2.29 7.10
N TYR A 257 -26.62 1.10 6.63
CA TYR A 257 -27.81 0.91 5.78
C TYR A 257 -29.14 0.97 6.55
N LEU A 258 -29.14 0.59 7.83
CA LEU A 258 -30.30 0.74 8.70
C LEU A 258 -30.46 2.18 9.21
N GLN A 259 -29.43 3.03 9.04
CA GLN A 259 -29.38 4.38 9.63
C GLN A 259 -29.57 4.32 11.15
N TYR A 260 -28.89 3.37 11.79
CA TYR A 260 -29.00 3.15 13.23
C TYR A 260 -28.40 4.35 13.99
N ASP A 261 -29.09 4.78 15.06
CA ASP A 261 -28.69 5.93 15.86
C ASP A 261 -27.29 5.74 16.47
N SER A 262 -26.35 6.60 16.10
CA SER A 262 -24.96 6.53 16.55
C SER A 262 -24.83 6.77 18.06
N ALA A 263 -25.66 7.62 18.66
CA ALA A 263 -25.66 7.88 20.09
C ALA A 263 -26.18 6.68 20.89
N LYS A 264 -27.10 5.90 20.31
CA LYS A 264 -27.51 4.60 20.89
C LYS A 264 -26.41 3.56 20.75
N TYR A 265 -25.85 3.42 19.54
CA TYR A 265 -24.82 2.40 19.28
C TYR A 265 -23.59 2.60 20.16
N GLN A 266 -23.08 3.82 20.28
CA GLN A 266 -21.88 4.10 21.07
C GLN A 266 -22.02 3.71 22.55
N LYS A 267 -23.23 3.78 23.12
CA LYS A 267 -23.48 3.40 24.51
C LYS A 267 -23.47 1.88 24.74
N GLN A 268 -23.77 1.09 23.72
CA GLN A 268 -23.82 -0.38 23.78
C GLN A 268 -22.65 -1.06 23.07
N ALA A 269 -21.80 -0.30 22.38
CA ALA A 269 -20.70 -0.83 21.60
C ALA A 269 -19.73 -1.60 22.50
N ALA A 270 -19.69 -2.92 22.31
CA ALA A 270 -18.78 -3.82 23.01
C ALA A 270 -17.96 -4.60 21.99
N MET A 271 -16.64 -4.56 22.16
CA MET A 271 -15.71 -5.38 21.39
C MET A 271 -15.35 -6.64 22.16
N THR A 272 -15.11 -7.73 21.44
CA THR A 272 -14.51 -8.92 22.03
C THR A 272 -13.09 -8.63 22.51
N ILE A 273 -12.57 -9.56 23.33
CA ILE A 273 -11.13 -9.64 23.60
C ILE A 273 -10.40 -9.66 22.24
N PRO A 274 -9.32 -8.85 22.08
CA PRO A 274 -8.53 -8.86 20.86
C PRO A 274 -8.03 -10.26 20.51
N ASP A 275 -8.03 -10.59 19.22
CA ASP A 275 -7.43 -11.82 18.72
C ASP A 275 -5.87 -11.77 18.78
N SER A 276 -5.22 -12.81 18.28
CA SER A 276 -3.75 -12.90 18.17
C SER A 276 -3.11 -11.77 17.37
N TYR A 277 -3.90 -11.00 16.64
CA TYR A 277 -3.47 -9.90 15.79
C TYR A 277 -3.88 -8.53 16.37
N GLY A 278 -4.48 -8.51 17.56
CA GLY A 278 -4.88 -7.29 18.26
C GLY A 278 -6.22 -6.71 17.80
N PHE A 279 -7.05 -7.47 17.07
CA PHE A 279 -8.36 -7.00 16.59
C PHE A 279 -9.50 -7.51 17.47
N GLY A 280 -10.31 -6.58 17.99
CA GLY A 280 -11.60 -6.88 18.61
C GLY A 280 -12.72 -6.96 17.56
N GLN A 281 -13.70 -7.83 17.81
CA GLN A 281 -14.86 -8.03 16.94
C GLN A 281 -16.13 -7.50 17.62
N VAL A 282 -17.12 -7.07 16.84
CA VAL A 282 -18.44 -6.71 17.36
C VAL A 282 -19.40 -7.87 17.10
N LYS A 283 -19.94 -8.47 18.17
CA LYS A 283 -20.80 -9.67 18.07
C LYS A 283 -22.26 -9.35 17.69
N GLY A 284 -22.71 -8.14 17.95
CA GLY A 284 -24.09 -7.71 17.70
C GLY A 284 -24.37 -6.32 18.26
N PHE A 285 -25.55 -5.79 17.96
CA PHE A 285 -26.10 -4.55 18.48
C PHE A 285 -27.64 -4.61 18.37
N ASP A 286 -28.31 -3.76 19.16
CA ASP A 286 -29.77 -3.73 19.37
C ASP A 286 -30.31 -4.95 20.12
#